data_AF-A0AAT9RMK9-F1
#
_entry.id   AF-A0AAT9RMK9-F1
#
_cell.length_a   1.000
_cell.length_b   1.000
_cell.length_c   1.000
_cell.angle_alpha   90.00
_cell.angle_beta   90.00
_cell.angle_gamma   90.00
#
_symmetry.space_group_name_H-M   'P 1'
#
loop_
_entity.id
_entity.type
_entity.pdbx_description
1 polymer ?
#
loop_
_entity_poly.entity_id
_entity_poly.type
_entity_poly.pdbx_seq_one_letter_code
_entity_poly.pdbx_strand_id
1 'polypeptide(L)'
;MVTSRWTAAPAQTASPRRRGAVLERAILDAALEQLSTVGWSGLTMEGVAAGAQTGKAAVYRRWPSKEDLVADALQAGLPRFEEAPDRGSVREDLLELCRQAREAMFSRPGFALRSVIHECDTIQAERFHGVIVEGVVEPTVKLLREVVERGIRRGEVRSDAANGYVFDAIPAMMMYRSKMCGSEWSERDIEEMIDHLMVPLLRRRDT
;
A
#
# COMPACT_ATOMS: atom_id res chain seq x y z
N MET A 1 67.63 -7.93 -7.96
CA MET A 1 66.66 -8.42 -6.95
C MET A 1 65.70 -7.26 -6.67
N VAL A 2 64.64 -7.13 -7.48
CA VAL A 2 63.26 -7.61 -7.19
C VAL A 2 62.66 -6.98 -5.92
N THR A 3 61.98 -5.85 -6.17
CA THR A 3 60.71 -5.33 -5.61
C THR A 3 60.22 -5.78 -4.23
N SER A 4 59.85 -4.81 -3.39
CA SER A 4 58.50 -4.72 -2.82
C SER A 4 58.23 -3.31 -2.31
N ARG A 5 57.54 -2.50 -3.12
CA ARG A 5 56.81 -1.32 -2.64
C ARG A 5 55.39 -1.76 -2.34
N TRP A 6 55.05 -1.82 -1.06
CA TRP A 6 53.68 -2.04 -0.62
C TRP A 6 52.93 -0.71 -0.74
N THR A 7 52.10 -0.57 -1.77
CA THR A 7 51.16 0.53 -1.88
C THR A 7 49.99 0.24 -0.96
N ALA A 8 49.88 0.99 0.14
CA ALA A 8 48.70 0.98 0.99
C ALA A 8 47.48 1.42 0.16
N ALA A 9 46.45 0.59 0.13
CA ALA A 9 45.16 0.94 -0.48
C ALA A 9 44.58 2.17 0.24
N PRO A 10 44.00 3.14 -0.48
CA PRO A 10 43.37 4.28 0.15
C PRO A 10 42.22 3.80 1.04
N ALA A 11 42.20 4.29 2.29
CA ALA A 11 41.11 4.06 3.22
C ALA A 11 39.78 4.46 2.56
N GLN A 12 38.88 3.50 2.44
CA GLN A 12 37.54 3.70 1.91
C GLN A 12 36.86 4.77 2.76
N THR A 13 36.64 5.95 2.19
CA THR A 13 35.95 7.06 2.85
C THR A 13 34.60 6.56 3.34
N ALA A 14 34.45 6.43 4.65
CA ALA A 14 33.20 6.07 5.29
C ALA A 14 32.12 7.02 4.79
N SER A 15 31.12 6.46 4.11
CA SER A 15 29.96 7.21 3.63
C SER A 15 29.41 8.06 4.79
N PRO A 16 29.11 9.36 4.56
CA PRO A 16 28.66 10.24 5.62
C PRO A 16 27.44 9.61 6.32
N ARG A 17 27.56 9.38 7.64
CA ARG A 17 26.48 8.80 8.44
C ARG A 17 25.20 9.59 8.18
N ARG A 18 24.17 8.94 7.63
CA ARG A 18 22.85 9.52 7.41
C ARG A 18 22.32 10.09 8.74
N ARG A 19 21.70 11.27 8.71
CA ARG A 19 21.13 11.95 9.89
C ARG A 19 19.75 12.52 9.58
N GLY A 20 18.97 12.80 10.63
CA GLY A 20 17.64 13.41 10.50
C GLY A 20 16.71 12.60 9.60
N ALA A 21 15.98 13.31 8.74
CA ALA A 21 14.99 12.76 7.81
C ALA A 21 15.56 11.72 6.83
N VAL A 22 16.82 11.87 6.40
CA VAL A 22 17.46 10.91 5.47
C VAL A 22 17.65 9.54 6.13
N LEU A 23 18.06 9.53 7.40
CA LEU A 23 18.20 8.29 8.15
C LEU A 23 16.83 7.68 8.47
N GLU A 24 15.87 8.51 8.81
CA GLU A 24 14.49 8.08 9.09
C GLU A 24 13.88 7.38 7.87
N ARG A 25 13.94 8.02 6.70
CA ARG A 25 13.45 7.43 5.46
C ARG A 25 14.14 6.10 5.14
N ALA A 26 15.46 6.03 5.31
CA ALA A 26 16.20 4.79 5.10
C ALA A 26 15.77 3.65 6.05
N ILE A 27 15.36 3.97 7.28
CA ILE A 27 14.83 2.99 8.24
C ILE A 27 13.43 2.53 7.83
N LEU A 28 12.54 3.45 7.48
CA LEU A 28 11.18 3.12 7.02
C LEU A 28 11.22 2.28 5.74
N ASP A 29 12.07 2.66 4.78
CA ASP A 29 12.28 1.87 3.57
C ASP A 29 12.81 0.47 3.94
N ALA A 30 13.86 0.35 4.76
CA ALA A 30 14.38 -0.96 5.18
C ALA A 30 13.32 -1.83 5.87
N ALA A 31 12.40 -1.24 6.64
CA ALA A 31 11.26 -1.95 7.23
C ALA A 31 10.29 -2.47 6.16
N LEU A 32 9.92 -1.65 5.18
CA LEU A 32 9.08 -2.08 4.05
C LEU A 32 9.73 -3.20 3.23
N GLU A 33 11.06 -3.17 3.03
CA GLU A 33 11.77 -4.25 2.34
C GLU A 33 11.59 -5.56 3.12
N GLN A 34 11.95 -5.54 4.41
CA GLN A 34 11.87 -6.70 5.28
C GLN A 34 10.44 -7.29 5.30
N LEU A 35 9.41 -6.44 5.47
CA LEU A 35 8.01 -6.90 5.45
C LEU A 35 7.62 -7.56 4.13
N SER A 36 8.06 -7.00 3.00
CA SER A 36 7.75 -7.53 1.67
C SER A 36 8.53 -8.80 1.33
N THR A 37 9.71 -9.02 1.92
CA THR A 37 10.59 -10.17 1.63
C THR A 37 10.41 -11.33 2.61
N VAL A 38 10.40 -11.04 3.91
CA VAL A 38 10.42 -12.06 4.98
C VAL A 38 9.16 -12.04 5.85
N GLY A 39 8.18 -11.20 5.51
CA GLY A 39 6.90 -11.12 6.19
C GLY A 39 6.96 -10.38 7.52
N TRP A 40 5.81 -10.32 8.19
CA TRP A 40 5.72 -9.72 9.54
C TRP A 40 6.55 -10.54 10.51
N SER A 41 6.38 -11.85 10.57
CA SER A 41 7.03 -12.74 11.55
C SER A 41 8.56 -12.74 11.44
N GLY A 42 9.09 -12.63 10.21
CA GLY A 42 10.53 -12.60 9.95
C GLY A 42 11.20 -11.25 10.17
N LEU A 43 10.44 -10.14 10.22
CA LEU A 43 11.00 -8.81 10.42
C LEU A 43 11.59 -8.67 11.84
N THR A 44 12.82 -8.15 11.91
CA THR A 44 13.52 -7.83 13.15
C THR A 44 14.04 -6.39 13.16
N MET A 45 14.09 -5.76 14.33
CA MET A 45 14.63 -4.40 14.47
C MET A 45 16.12 -4.33 14.09
N GLU A 46 16.86 -5.41 14.35
CA GLU A 46 18.25 -5.60 13.96
C GLU A 46 18.41 -5.68 12.44
N GLY A 47 17.56 -6.48 11.78
CA GLY A 47 17.53 -6.60 10.33
C GLY A 47 17.24 -5.26 9.65
N VAL A 48 16.27 -4.51 10.18
CA VAL A 48 15.99 -3.14 9.70
C VAL A 48 17.17 -2.21 9.91
N ALA A 49 17.79 -2.21 11.10
CA ALA A 49 18.95 -1.37 11.37
C ALA A 49 20.10 -1.66 10.41
N ALA A 50 20.38 -2.94 10.14
CA ALA A 50 21.36 -3.38 9.17
C ALA A 50 21.03 -2.91 7.75
N GLY A 51 19.77 -3.11 7.29
CA GLY A 51 19.30 -2.67 5.98
C GLY A 51 19.38 -1.15 5.79
N ALA A 52 19.09 -0.39 6.84
CA ALA A 52 19.21 1.07 6.84
C ALA A 52 20.65 1.59 7.01
N GLN A 53 21.62 0.68 7.23
CA GLN A 53 23.03 0.97 7.51
C GLN A 53 23.21 1.87 8.74
N THR A 54 22.52 1.53 9.83
CA THR A 54 22.55 2.27 11.09
C THR A 54 22.66 1.34 12.31
N GLY A 55 22.90 1.91 13.48
CA GLY A 55 22.96 1.16 14.74
C GLY A 55 21.56 0.92 15.33
N LYS A 56 21.37 -0.22 16.00
CA LYS A 56 20.13 -0.59 16.72
C LYS A 56 19.61 0.54 17.61
N ALA A 57 20.49 1.18 18.37
CA ALA A 57 20.12 2.30 19.26
C ALA A 57 19.50 3.51 18.53
N ALA A 58 19.80 3.71 17.23
CA ALA A 58 19.19 4.76 16.45
C ALA A 58 17.75 4.45 16.01
N VAL A 59 17.43 3.17 15.80
CA VAL A 59 16.07 2.71 15.51
C VAL A 59 15.22 2.77 16.78
N TYR A 60 15.67 2.13 17.86
CA TYR A 60 14.91 2.04 19.13
C TYR A 60 14.64 3.39 19.80
N ARG A 61 15.49 4.41 19.55
CA ARG A 61 15.24 5.76 20.06
C ARG A 61 14.03 6.43 19.40
N ARG A 62 13.69 6.07 18.17
CA ARG A 62 12.56 6.63 17.42
C ARG A 62 11.33 5.73 17.50
N TRP A 63 11.53 4.44 17.36
CA TRP A 63 10.48 3.43 17.42
C TRP A 63 10.77 2.46 18.56
N PRO A 64 10.09 2.61 19.71
CA PRO A 64 10.28 1.75 20.87
C PRO A 64 9.95 0.28 20.59
N SER A 65 9.03 0.02 19.65
CA SER A 65 8.59 -1.31 19.25
C SER A 65 8.64 -1.54 17.74
N LYS A 66 8.50 -2.80 17.34
CA LYS A 66 8.39 -3.22 15.93
C LYS A 66 7.09 -2.72 15.31
N GLU A 67 6.01 -2.74 16.09
CA GLU A 67 4.69 -2.27 15.74
C GLU A 67 4.72 -0.78 15.37
N ASP A 68 5.34 0.05 16.22
CA ASP A 68 5.45 1.50 15.98
C ASP A 68 6.24 1.78 14.69
N LEU A 69 7.34 1.06 14.47
CA LEU A 69 8.14 1.18 13.23
C LEU A 69 7.33 0.81 11.99
N VAL A 70 6.59 -0.30 12.06
CA VAL A 70 5.83 -0.80 10.91
C VAL A 70 4.62 0.09 10.62
N ALA A 71 3.96 0.65 11.64
CA ALA A 71 2.87 1.60 11.47
C ALA A 71 3.35 2.84 10.67
N ASP A 72 4.45 3.46 11.09
CA ASP A 72 5.03 4.61 10.39
C ASP A 72 5.54 4.25 9.00
N ALA A 73 6.14 3.06 8.84
CA ALA A 73 6.64 2.60 7.55
C ALA A 73 5.51 2.41 6.54
N LEU A 74 4.40 1.81 6.95
CA LEU A 74 3.20 1.66 6.13
C LEU A 74 2.58 3.03 5.83
N GLN A 75 2.43 3.91 6.82
CA GLN A 75 1.88 5.24 6.63
C GLN A 75 2.71 6.10 5.67
N ALA A 76 4.04 5.97 5.70
CA ALA A 76 4.96 6.69 4.81
C ALA A 76 5.14 6.04 3.43
N GLY A 77 4.77 4.76 3.30
CA GLY A 77 4.98 3.96 2.09
C GLY A 77 3.72 3.80 1.24
N LEU A 78 2.55 3.70 1.86
CA LEU A 78 1.30 3.48 1.14
C LEU A 78 0.97 4.67 0.22
N PRO A 79 0.52 4.40 -1.02
CA PRO A 79 0.23 5.45 -1.98
C PRO A 79 -0.93 6.31 -1.48
N ARG A 80 -0.81 7.62 -1.71
CA ARG A 80 -1.87 8.58 -1.44
C ARG A 80 -2.66 8.80 -2.72
N PHE A 81 -3.90 8.37 -2.70
CA PHE A 81 -4.83 8.65 -3.78
C PHE A 81 -5.56 9.97 -3.46
N GLU A 82 -5.15 11.04 -4.12
CA GLU A 82 -5.59 12.40 -3.76
C GLU A 82 -6.85 12.85 -4.49
N GLU A 83 -7.00 12.45 -5.76
CA GLU A 83 -8.09 12.90 -6.64
C GLU A 83 -8.74 11.74 -7.38
N ALA A 84 -10.07 11.76 -7.46
CA ALA A 84 -10.81 10.78 -8.24
C ALA A 84 -10.62 11.06 -9.75
N PRO A 85 -10.28 10.04 -10.57
CA PRO A 85 -10.18 10.18 -12.02
C PRO A 85 -11.44 10.80 -12.61
N ASP A 86 -11.31 11.65 -13.63
CA ASP A 86 -12.43 12.18 -14.43
C ASP A 86 -12.15 12.00 -15.93
N ARG A 87 -12.47 10.81 -16.43
CA ARG A 87 -12.32 10.35 -17.81
C ARG A 87 -13.59 10.52 -18.64
N GLY A 88 -14.62 11.17 -18.09
CA GLY A 88 -15.86 11.47 -18.80
C GLY A 88 -16.96 10.40 -18.70
N SER A 89 -16.72 9.26 -18.04
CA SER A 89 -17.78 8.32 -17.66
C SER A 89 -17.42 7.53 -16.40
N VAL A 90 -18.42 7.09 -15.65
CA VAL A 90 -18.26 6.31 -14.42
C VAL A 90 -17.51 5.01 -14.67
N ARG A 91 -17.76 4.36 -15.81
CA ARG A 91 -17.05 3.13 -16.18
C ARG A 91 -15.54 3.37 -16.25
N GLU A 92 -15.13 4.38 -17.02
CA GLU A 92 -13.70 4.69 -17.21
C GLU A 92 -13.04 5.17 -15.91
N ASP A 93 -13.77 5.93 -15.10
CA ASP A 93 -13.28 6.39 -13.79
C ASP A 93 -13.03 5.21 -12.83
N LEU A 94 -13.96 4.24 -12.79
CA LEU A 94 -13.80 3.03 -11.98
C LEU A 94 -12.69 2.10 -12.48
N LEU A 95 -12.51 1.98 -13.81
CA LEU A 95 -11.39 1.22 -14.38
C LEU A 95 -10.05 1.82 -13.97
N GLU A 96 -9.92 3.14 -14.06
CA GLU A 96 -8.71 3.85 -13.66
C GLU A 96 -8.42 3.67 -12.16
N LEU A 97 -9.44 3.80 -11.30
CA LEU A 97 -9.28 3.52 -9.87
C LEU A 97 -8.85 2.07 -9.60
N CYS A 98 -9.40 1.09 -10.32
CA CYS A 98 -9.00 -0.32 -10.14
C CYS A 98 -7.56 -0.57 -10.59
N ARG A 99 -7.09 0.07 -11.67
CA ARG A 99 -5.69 -0.01 -12.11
C ARG A 99 -4.74 0.58 -11.08
N GLN A 100 -5.08 1.76 -10.55
CA GLN A 100 -4.31 2.42 -9.49
C GLN A 100 -4.29 1.57 -8.21
N ALA A 101 -5.43 0.99 -7.83
CA ALA A 101 -5.54 0.10 -6.69
C ALA A 101 -4.73 -1.20 -6.89
N ARG A 102 -4.72 -1.77 -8.09
CA ARG A 102 -3.86 -2.93 -8.43
C ARG A 102 -2.40 -2.58 -8.26
N GLU A 103 -1.94 -1.48 -8.86
CA GLU A 103 -0.54 -1.04 -8.75
C GLU A 103 -0.13 -0.84 -7.29
N ALA A 104 -0.99 -0.22 -6.49
CA ALA A 104 -0.78 -0.07 -5.05
C ALA A 104 -0.72 -1.42 -4.32
N MET A 105 -1.63 -2.33 -4.63
CA MET A 105 -1.73 -3.65 -3.99
C MET A 105 -0.48 -4.50 -4.23
N PHE A 106 0.09 -4.45 -5.44
CA PHE A 106 1.28 -5.21 -5.83
C PHE A 106 2.59 -4.40 -5.72
N SER A 107 2.53 -3.18 -5.19
CA SER A 107 3.71 -2.43 -4.79
C SER A 107 4.38 -3.05 -3.55
N ARG A 108 5.64 -2.71 -3.29
CA ARG A 108 6.34 -3.14 -2.06
C ARG A 108 5.60 -2.75 -0.76
N PRO A 109 5.09 -1.52 -0.60
CA PRO A 109 4.20 -1.17 0.51
C PRO A 109 2.92 -2.01 0.57
N GLY A 110 2.33 -2.36 -0.58
CA GLY A 110 1.15 -3.23 -0.66
C GLY A 110 1.43 -4.64 -0.17
N PHE A 111 2.53 -5.25 -0.60
CA PHE A 111 3.00 -6.54 -0.09
C PHE A 111 3.30 -6.48 1.42
N ALA A 112 3.95 -5.41 1.89
CA ALA A 112 4.22 -5.22 3.31
C ALA A 112 2.92 -5.16 4.13
N LEU A 113 1.92 -4.40 3.68
CA LEU A 113 0.61 -4.34 4.32
C LEU A 113 -0.09 -5.71 4.35
N ARG A 114 -0.01 -6.46 3.24
CA ARG A 114 -0.58 -7.81 3.15
C ARG A 114 0.03 -8.76 4.17
N SER A 115 1.35 -8.73 4.35
CA SER A 115 2.05 -9.56 5.35
C SER A 115 1.57 -9.24 6.77
N VAL A 116 1.39 -7.95 7.10
CA VAL A 116 0.83 -7.53 8.40
C VAL A 116 -0.57 -8.07 8.59
N ILE A 117 -1.47 -7.91 7.61
CA ILE A 117 -2.85 -8.39 7.71
C ILE A 117 -2.93 -9.93 7.83
N HIS A 118 -1.99 -10.68 7.24
CA HIS A 118 -2.04 -12.14 7.24
C HIS A 118 -1.47 -12.77 8.51
N GLU A 119 -0.44 -12.16 9.08
CA GLU A 119 0.38 -12.79 10.12
C GLU A 119 0.16 -12.18 11.52
N CYS A 120 -0.44 -10.99 11.62
CA CYS A 120 -0.76 -10.40 12.93
C CYS A 120 -1.91 -11.14 13.61
N ASP A 121 -1.79 -11.32 14.93
CA ASP A 121 -2.94 -11.72 15.75
C ASP A 121 -3.94 -10.56 15.94
N THR A 122 -5.06 -10.84 16.62
CA THR A 122 -6.13 -9.85 16.83
C THR A 122 -5.67 -8.63 17.64
N ILE A 123 -4.78 -8.79 18.62
CA ILE A 123 -4.30 -7.70 19.48
C ILE A 123 -3.33 -6.80 18.69
N GLN A 124 -2.47 -7.41 17.88
CA GLN A 124 -1.56 -6.69 16.99
C GLN A 124 -2.31 -5.96 15.89
N ALA A 125 -3.35 -6.58 15.32
CA ALA A 125 -4.18 -5.99 14.27
C ALA A 125 -4.87 -4.69 14.72
N GLU A 126 -5.29 -4.60 15.99
CA GLU A 126 -5.88 -3.36 16.53
C GLU A 126 -4.94 -2.15 16.43
N ARG A 127 -3.62 -2.36 16.60
CA ARG A 127 -2.62 -1.28 16.46
C ARG A 127 -2.48 -0.78 15.04
N PHE A 128 -2.67 -1.67 14.06
CA PHE A 128 -2.61 -1.32 12.64
C PHE A 128 -3.97 -0.87 12.08
N HIS A 129 -5.05 -1.03 12.84
CA HIS A 129 -6.39 -0.65 12.40
C HIS A 129 -6.46 0.81 11.97
N GLY A 130 -5.88 1.74 12.75
CA GLY A 130 -5.83 3.17 12.37
C GLY A 130 -5.11 3.39 11.04
N VAL A 131 -3.92 2.80 10.87
CA VAL A 131 -3.15 2.90 9.62
C VAL A 131 -3.90 2.32 8.42
N ILE A 132 -4.59 1.19 8.60
CA ILE A 132 -5.38 0.55 7.54
C ILE A 132 -6.62 1.36 7.22
N VAL A 133 -7.39 1.78 8.22
CA VAL A 133 -8.65 2.49 8.00
C VAL A 133 -8.40 3.89 7.47
N GLU A 134 -7.62 4.71 8.17
CA GLU A 134 -7.36 6.10 7.79
C GLU A 134 -6.45 6.19 6.55
N GLY A 135 -5.51 5.25 6.39
CA GLY A 135 -4.53 5.27 5.31
C GLY A 135 -4.97 4.59 4.02
N VAL A 136 -5.91 3.64 4.08
CA VAL A 136 -6.32 2.83 2.92
C VAL A 136 -7.82 2.84 2.70
N VAL A 137 -8.62 2.49 3.72
CA VAL A 137 -10.07 2.31 3.56
C VAL A 137 -10.77 3.64 3.29
N GLU A 138 -10.59 4.63 4.16
CA GLU A 138 -11.26 5.93 4.04
C GLU A 138 -10.90 6.67 2.74
N PRO A 139 -9.62 6.77 2.31
CA PRO A 139 -9.27 7.37 1.03
C PRO A 139 -9.90 6.64 -0.15
N THR A 140 -9.89 5.30 -0.15
CA THR A 140 -10.50 4.51 -1.24
C THR A 140 -12.00 4.76 -1.33
N VAL A 141 -12.71 4.72 -0.20
CA VAL A 141 -14.16 4.98 -0.14
C VAL A 141 -14.47 6.41 -0.58
N LYS A 142 -13.64 7.39 -0.22
CA LYS A 142 -13.80 8.79 -0.64
C LYS A 142 -13.76 8.92 -2.17
N LEU A 143 -12.80 8.28 -2.84
CA LEU A 143 -12.68 8.35 -4.30
C LEU A 143 -13.84 7.67 -5.01
N LEU A 144 -14.21 6.47 -4.54
CA LEU A 144 -15.36 5.74 -5.08
C LEU A 144 -16.65 6.54 -4.93
N ARG A 145 -16.85 7.16 -3.77
CA ARG A 145 -17.96 8.08 -3.53
C ARG A 145 -17.97 9.22 -4.53
N GLU A 146 -16.83 9.88 -4.74
CA GLU A 146 -16.75 11.00 -5.67
C GLU A 146 -17.11 10.60 -7.11
N VAL A 147 -16.59 9.47 -7.59
CA VAL A 147 -16.92 8.92 -8.92
C VAL A 147 -18.41 8.61 -9.03
N VAL A 148 -19.00 7.94 -8.04
CA VAL A 148 -20.42 7.58 -8.02
C VAL A 148 -21.31 8.83 -7.98
N GLU A 149 -21.01 9.80 -7.12
CA GLU A 149 -21.76 11.05 -7.02
C GLU A 149 -21.67 11.88 -8.31
N ARG A 150 -20.51 11.88 -8.98
CA ARG A 150 -20.35 12.51 -10.29
C ARG A 150 -21.19 11.81 -11.35
N GLY A 151 -21.21 10.48 -11.33
CA GLY A 151 -22.08 9.66 -12.15
C GLY A 151 -23.57 9.96 -11.99
N ILE A 152 -24.01 10.15 -10.74
CA ILE A 152 -25.39 10.55 -10.43
C ILE A 152 -25.70 11.92 -11.04
N ARG A 153 -24.79 12.90 -10.89
CA ARG A 153 -24.96 14.24 -11.49
C ARG A 153 -25.03 14.20 -13.02
N ARG A 154 -24.34 13.26 -13.67
CA ARG A 154 -24.38 13.05 -15.14
C ARG A 154 -25.59 12.23 -15.60
N GLY A 155 -26.36 11.65 -14.68
CA GLY A 155 -27.46 10.73 -15.00
C GLY A 155 -27.01 9.34 -15.44
N GLU A 156 -25.73 8.99 -15.28
CA GLU A 156 -25.19 7.67 -15.61
C GLU A 156 -25.49 6.62 -14.53
N VAL A 157 -25.74 7.07 -13.29
CA VAL A 157 -25.88 6.24 -12.09
C VAL A 157 -27.20 6.55 -11.39
N ARG A 158 -27.86 5.52 -10.85
CA ARG A 158 -29.09 5.65 -10.04
C ARG A 158 -28.83 6.46 -8.77
N SER A 159 -29.78 7.31 -8.39
CA SER A 159 -29.65 8.26 -7.26
C SER A 159 -29.44 7.62 -5.88
N ASP A 160 -29.79 6.35 -5.73
CA ASP A 160 -29.68 5.57 -4.48
C ASP A 160 -28.46 4.61 -4.46
N ALA A 161 -27.58 4.69 -5.46
CA ALA A 161 -26.35 3.88 -5.50
C ALA A 161 -25.28 4.35 -4.51
N ALA A 162 -25.37 5.56 -3.96
CA ALA A 162 -24.37 6.12 -3.04
C ALA A 162 -24.51 5.54 -1.62
N ASN A 163 -24.33 4.23 -1.46
CA ASN A 163 -24.44 3.52 -0.19
C ASN A 163 -23.18 2.68 0.12
N GLY A 164 -23.02 2.28 1.38
CA GLY A 164 -21.84 1.57 1.89
C GLY A 164 -21.47 0.33 1.06
N TYR A 165 -22.45 -0.54 0.76
CA TYR A 165 -22.19 -1.77 0.02
C TYR A 165 -21.65 -1.53 -1.40
N VAL A 166 -22.06 -0.46 -2.06
CA VAL A 166 -21.51 -0.09 -3.38
C VAL A 166 -20.05 0.34 -3.25
N PHE A 167 -19.70 1.10 -2.21
CA PHE A 167 -18.32 1.52 -1.96
C PHE A 167 -17.43 0.37 -1.50
N ASP A 168 -18.01 -0.64 -0.85
CA ASP A 168 -17.29 -1.85 -0.41
C ASP A 168 -17.05 -2.84 -1.55
N ALA A 169 -17.89 -2.84 -2.59
CA ALA A 169 -17.91 -3.90 -3.61
C ALA A 169 -16.55 -4.11 -4.32
N ILE A 170 -15.95 -3.04 -4.83
CA ILE A 170 -14.64 -3.10 -5.50
C ILE A 170 -13.53 -3.53 -4.54
N PRO A 171 -13.26 -2.83 -3.41
CA PRO A 171 -12.16 -3.21 -2.52
C PRO A 171 -12.34 -4.60 -1.93
N ALA A 172 -13.57 -5.00 -1.59
CA ALA A 172 -13.85 -6.35 -1.07
C ALA A 172 -13.58 -7.42 -2.13
N MET A 173 -14.04 -7.21 -3.38
CA MET A 173 -13.81 -8.17 -4.46
C MET A 173 -12.33 -8.28 -4.81
N MET A 174 -11.64 -7.13 -4.92
CA MET A 174 -10.21 -7.07 -5.16
C MET A 174 -9.41 -7.85 -4.11
N MET A 175 -9.69 -7.57 -2.84
CA MET A 175 -9.07 -8.26 -1.73
C MET A 175 -9.38 -9.76 -1.72
N TYR A 176 -10.64 -10.14 -1.92
CA TYR A 176 -11.08 -11.54 -1.92
C TYR A 176 -10.37 -12.35 -3.00
N ARG A 177 -10.38 -11.90 -4.27
CA ARG A 177 -9.76 -12.67 -5.37
C ARG A 177 -8.25 -12.73 -5.24
N SER A 178 -7.58 -11.67 -4.79
CA SER A 178 -6.13 -11.70 -4.60
C SER A 178 -5.69 -12.56 -3.42
N LYS A 179 -6.48 -12.64 -2.35
CA LYS A 179 -6.19 -13.48 -1.19
C LYS A 179 -6.60 -14.92 -1.37
N MET A 180 -7.82 -15.17 -1.82
CA MET A 180 -8.44 -16.49 -1.83
C MET A 180 -8.31 -17.20 -3.17
N CYS A 181 -8.23 -16.46 -4.27
CA CYS A 181 -8.17 -17.02 -5.62
C CYS A 181 -6.81 -16.84 -6.31
N GLY A 182 -5.84 -16.18 -5.66
CA GLY A 182 -4.53 -15.91 -6.24
C GLY A 182 -4.55 -14.98 -7.46
N SER A 183 -5.58 -14.16 -7.62
CA SER A 183 -5.70 -13.25 -8.77
C SER A 183 -4.74 -12.06 -8.65
N GLU A 184 -4.06 -11.75 -9.75
CA GLU A 184 -3.24 -10.55 -9.94
C GLU A 184 -4.00 -9.39 -10.59
N TRP A 185 -5.30 -9.55 -10.82
CA TRP A 185 -6.15 -8.55 -11.47
C TRP A 185 -5.62 -8.11 -12.84
N SER A 186 -5.63 -9.03 -13.81
CA SER A 186 -5.33 -8.68 -15.20
C SER A 186 -6.26 -7.55 -15.69
N GLU A 187 -5.87 -6.80 -16.73
CA GLU A 187 -6.75 -5.78 -17.32
C GLU A 187 -8.13 -6.36 -17.66
N ARG A 188 -8.17 -7.60 -18.17
CA ARG A 188 -9.42 -8.31 -18.44
C ARG A 188 -10.24 -8.57 -17.18
N ASP A 189 -9.63 -9.03 -16.08
CA ASP A 189 -10.35 -9.26 -14.82
C ASP A 189 -10.99 -7.96 -14.30
N ILE A 190 -10.26 -6.83 -14.41
CA ILE A 190 -10.75 -5.51 -14.02
C ILE A 190 -11.92 -5.09 -14.92
N GLU A 191 -11.78 -5.22 -16.23
CA GLU A 191 -12.85 -4.92 -17.20
C GLU A 191 -14.10 -5.77 -16.93
N GLU A 192 -13.96 -7.08 -16.74
CA GLU A 192 -15.06 -7.98 -16.46
C GLU A 192 -15.75 -7.64 -15.13
N MET A 193 -15.00 -7.33 -14.06
CA MET A 193 -15.58 -6.87 -12.80
C MET A 193 -16.37 -5.57 -12.98
N ILE A 194 -15.83 -4.60 -13.73
CA ILE A 194 -16.53 -3.34 -13.93
C ILE A 194 -17.78 -3.54 -14.80
N ASP A 195 -17.68 -4.28 -15.90
CA ASP A 195 -18.76 -4.41 -16.89
C ASP A 195 -19.88 -5.35 -16.47
N HIS A 196 -19.55 -6.43 -15.76
CA HIS A 196 -20.52 -7.46 -15.40
C HIS A 196 -21.06 -7.34 -13.98
N LEU A 197 -20.37 -6.59 -13.10
CA LEU A 197 -20.83 -6.34 -11.74
C LEU A 197 -21.11 -4.86 -11.49
N MET A 198 -20.10 -3.99 -11.59
CA MET A 198 -20.24 -2.62 -11.08
C MET A 198 -21.17 -1.76 -11.92
N VAL A 199 -21.00 -1.72 -13.24
CA VAL A 199 -21.86 -0.93 -14.13
C VAL A 199 -23.33 -1.39 -14.04
N PRO A 200 -23.66 -2.70 -14.09
CA PRO A 200 -25.03 -3.17 -13.88
C PRO A 200 -25.60 -2.84 -12.50
N LEU A 201 -24.77 -2.85 -11.44
CA LEU A 201 -25.17 -2.47 -10.08
C LEU A 201 -25.54 -0.99 -9.99
N LEU A 202 -24.80 -0.13 -10.70
CA LEU A 202 -24.94 1.33 -10.69
C LEU A 202 -26.04 1.86 -11.60
N ARG A 203 -26.41 1.12 -12.66
CA ARG A 203 -27.47 1.52 -13.59
C ARG A 203 -28.85 1.15 -13.06
N ARG A 204 -29.88 1.88 -13.52
CA ARG A 204 -31.27 1.45 -13.32
C ARG A 204 -31.49 0.17 -14.11
N ARG A 205 -32.14 -0.83 -13.49
CA ARG A 205 -32.75 -1.92 -14.27
C ARG A 205 -33.98 -1.33 -14.93
N ASP A 206 -33.98 -1.26 -16.25
CA ASP A 206 -35.21 -1.01 -17.00
C ASP A 206 -36.18 -2.14 -16.62
N THR A 207 -37.26 -1.78 -15.93
CA THR A 207 -38.37 -2.67 -15.60
C THR A 207 -39.46 -2.46 -16.62
#